data_AF-A0A2E2HIB7-F1
#
_entry.id   AF-A0A2E2HIB7-F1
#
_cell.length_a   1.000
_cell.length_b   1.000
_cell.length_c   1.000
_cell.angle_alpha   90.00
_cell.angle_beta   90.00
_cell.angle_gamma   90.00
#
_symmetry.space_group_name_H-M   'P 1'
#
loop_
_entity.id
_entity.type
_entity.pdbx_description
1 polymer ?
#
loop_
_entity_poly.entity_id
_entity_poly.type
_entity_poly.pdbx_seq_one_letter_code
_entity_poly.pdbx_strand_id
1 'polypeptide(L)'
;MTVSLVWLRRDLRLADNPALAQAKADGRPILFFFHLDSERLGRHDVDGIHVQWELDCLSSLKSEIENRGGVLLFRFGQVLDSLKELHVAHNIHTIYGNEESGLQWSWERDKSVARWCDENNINFEEFPSNGVIRGLRSRDDWKALRDRRIDSSLV
;
A
#
# COMPACT_ATOMS: atom_id res chain seq x y z
N MET A 1 -5.14 21.88 -5.61
CA MET A 1 -4.87 20.72 -6.48
C MET A 1 -4.71 19.53 -5.57
N THR A 2 -5.40 18.42 -5.84
CA THR A 2 -5.34 17.20 -5.01
C THR A 2 -4.38 16.18 -5.62
N VAL A 3 -3.87 15.26 -4.81
CA VAL A 3 -2.92 14.22 -5.26
C VAL A 3 -3.48 12.81 -5.06
N SER A 4 -2.96 11.87 -5.84
CA SER A 4 -3.14 10.43 -5.63
C SER A 4 -1.90 9.86 -4.96
N LEU A 5 -2.08 9.16 -3.84
CA LEU A 5 -0.99 8.54 -3.09
C LEU A 5 -0.93 7.05 -3.46
N VAL A 6 0.20 6.57 -3.95
CA VAL A 6 0.44 5.14 -4.16
C VAL A 6 1.23 4.62 -2.96
N TRP A 7 0.55 3.90 -2.07
CA TRP A 7 1.13 3.33 -0.86
C TRP A 7 1.76 1.96 -1.15
N LEU A 8 3.07 1.97 -1.31
CA LEU A 8 3.92 0.80 -1.51
C LEU A 8 4.21 0.15 -0.15
N ARG A 9 4.00 -1.17 -0.06
CA ARG A 9 4.25 -1.96 1.14
C ARG A 9 5.25 -3.07 0.81
N ARG A 10 4.76 -4.30 0.60
CA ARG A 10 5.57 -5.47 0.21
C ARG A 10 5.76 -5.60 -1.30
N ASP A 11 5.07 -4.76 -2.05
CA ASP A 11 4.97 -4.73 -3.49
C ASP A 11 5.86 -3.63 -4.09
N LEU A 12 7.16 -3.65 -3.73
CA LEU A 12 8.16 -2.67 -4.16
C LEU A 12 8.54 -2.80 -5.65
N ARG A 13 7.57 -2.53 -6.54
CA ARG A 13 7.73 -2.64 -8.00
C ARG A 13 6.84 -1.63 -8.76
N LEU A 14 7.31 -1.20 -9.93
CA LEU A 14 6.53 -0.39 -10.87
C LEU A 14 5.77 -1.21 -11.92
N ALA A 15 6.38 -2.30 -12.39
CA ALA A 15 5.76 -3.17 -13.36
C ALA A 15 4.69 -4.04 -12.71
N ASP A 16 3.60 -4.30 -13.44
CA ASP A 16 2.49 -5.15 -12.99
C ASP A 16 2.02 -4.79 -11.56
N ASN A 17 1.74 -3.50 -11.38
CA ASN A 17 1.26 -2.94 -10.12
C ASN A 17 -0.14 -2.32 -10.38
N PRO A 18 -1.23 -3.03 -10.03
CA PRO A 18 -2.60 -2.56 -10.27
C PRO A 18 -2.91 -1.23 -9.57
N ALA A 19 -2.44 -1.04 -8.33
CA ALA A 19 -2.60 0.23 -7.62
C ALA A 19 -1.97 1.41 -8.38
N LEU A 20 -0.77 1.23 -8.93
CA LEU A 20 -0.13 2.25 -9.76
C LEU A 20 -0.86 2.45 -11.09
N ALA A 21 -1.31 1.36 -11.73
CA ALA A 21 -2.07 1.44 -12.97
C ALA A 21 -3.36 2.25 -12.80
N GLN A 22 -4.11 2.00 -11.72
CA GLN A 22 -5.31 2.75 -11.39
C GLN A 22 -5.00 4.22 -11.05
N ALA A 23 -3.97 4.47 -10.24
CA ALA A 23 -3.55 5.84 -9.90
C ALA A 23 -3.18 6.66 -11.16
N LYS A 24 -2.57 6.02 -12.16
CA LYS A 24 -2.28 6.65 -13.46
C LYS A 24 -3.54 6.92 -14.27
N ALA A 25 -4.49 5.99 -14.29
CA ALA A 25 -5.76 6.15 -14.99
C ALA A 25 -6.61 7.29 -14.40
N ASP A 26 -6.52 7.52 -13.10
CA ASP A 26 -7.20 8.61 -12.38
C ASP A 26 -6.68 10.02 -12.77
N GLY A 27 -5.48 10.12 -13.36
CA GLY A 27 -4.97 11.34 -13.99
C GLY A 27 -4.51 12.46 -13.05
N ARG A 28 -4.53 12.25 -11.72
CA ARG A 28 -3.99 13.19 -10.72
C ARG A 28 -2.48 13.03 -10.57
N PRO A 29 -1.76 14.07 -10.08
CA PRO A 29 -0.35 13.93 -9.70
C PRO A 29 -0.17 12.80 -8.68
N ILE A 30 0.82 11.95 -8.91
CA ILE A 30 1.08 10.76 -8.09
C ILE A 30 2.25 11.03 -7.15
N LEU A 31 2.05 10.74 -5.86
CA LEU A 31 3.10 10.62 -4.87
C LEU A 31 3.25 9.15 -4.48
N PHE A 32 4.45 8.59 -4.59
CA PHE A 32 4.74 7.26 -4.03
C PHE A 32 5.04 7.39 -2.55
N PHE A 33 4.52 6.47 -1.76
CA PHE A 33 4.65 6.49 -0.31
C PHE A 33 5.07 5.12 0.19
N PHE A 34 6.15 5.08 0.96
CA PHE A 34 6.56 3.91 1.73
C PHE A 34 6.68 4.32 3.19
N HIS A 35 6.09 3.53 4.08
CA HIS A 35 6.12 3.77 5.52
C HIS A 35 6.69 2.56 6.25
N LEU A 36 7.76 2.78 7.02
CA LEU A 36 8.29 1.80 7.95
C LEU A 36 7.65 1.98 9.32
N ASP A 37 6.73 1.07 9.68
CA ASP A 37 6.03 1.11 10.95
C ASP A 37 6.98 0.82 12.12
N SER A 38 7.01 1.70 13.12
CA SER A 38 7.77 1.50 14.36
C SER A 38 7.31 0.26 15.13
N GLU A 39 6.01 -0.02 15.12
CA GLU A 39 5.43 -1.24 15.73
C GLU A 39 6.06 -2.51 15.14
N ARG A 40 6.38 -2.52 13.83
CA ARG A 40 6.97 -3.68 13.17
C ARG A 40 8.38 -3.98 13.69
N LEU A 41 9.21 -2.96 13.92
CA LEU A 41 10.60 -3.15 14.36
C LEU A 41 10.71 -3.69 15.79
N GLY A 42 9.68 -3.51 16.62
CA GLY A 42 9.66 -3.99 17.99
C GLY A 42 9.19 -5.44 18.16
N ARG A 43 8.82 -6.14 17.07
CA ARG A 43 8.24 -7.48 17.17
C ARG A 43 9.30 -8.56 17.18
N HIS A 44 9.01 -9.64 17.92
CA HIS A 44 9.88 -10.82 18.03
C HIS A 44 10.05 -11.61 16.72
N ASP A 45 9.13 -11.46 15.77
CA ASP A 45 9.09 -12.15 14.48
C ASP A 45 9.71 -11.32 13.34
N VAL A 46 10.40 -10.23 13.68
CA VAL A 46 11.07 -9.34 12.72
C VAL A 46 12.56 -9.30 13.02
N ASP A 47 13.36 -9.75 12.05
CA ASP A 47 14.81 -9.63 12.09
C ASP A 47 15.27 -8.40 11.27
N GLY A 48 16.34 -7.76 11.72
CA GLY A 48 16.95 -6.62 11.06
C GLY A 48 17.39 -6.91 9.63
N ILE A 49 17.78 -8.14 9.31
CA ILE A 49 18.19 -8.51 7.95
C ILE A 49 17.04 -8.38 6.93
N HIS A 50 15.82 -8.71 7.34
CA HIS A 50 14.64 -8.58 6.47
C HIS A 50 14.27 -7.12 6.23
N VAL A 51 14.47 -6.27 7.24
CA VAL A 51 14.25 -4.82 7.13
C VAL A 51 15.31 -4.21 6.22
N GLN A 52 16.59 -4.56 6.42
CA GLN A 52 17.67 -4.06 5.58
C GLN A 52 17.44 -4.40 4.11
N TRP A 53 17.13 -5.66 3.80
CA TRP A 53 16.83 -6.10 2.44
C TRP A 53 15.69 -5.30 1.80
N GLU A 54 14.61 -5.07 2.55
CA GLU A 54 13.47 -4.29 2.05
C GLU A 54 13.84 -2.82 1.77
N LEU A 55 14.66 -2.21 2.62
CA LEU A 55 15.17 -0.85 2.40
C LEU A 55 16.12 -0.77 1.20
N ASP A 56 16.93 -1.80 0.96
CA ASP A 56 17.78 -1.88 -0.22
C ASP A 56 16.93 -1.97 -1.50
N CYS A 57 15.89 -2.80 -1.50
CA CYS A 57 14.90 -2.85 -2.59
C CYS A 57 14.21 -1.48 -2.79
N LEU A 58 13.81 -0.82 -1.70
CA LEU A 58 13.19 0.49 -1.76
C LEU A 58 14.13 1.54 -2.36
N SER A 59 15.42 1.51 -2.02
CA SER A 59 16.43 2.42 -2.58
C SER A 59 16.58 2.25 -4.09
N SER A 60 16.58 1.01 -4.57
CA SER A 60 16.58 0.72 -6.02
C SER A 60 15.32 1.26 -6.69
N LEU A 61 14.15 0.97 -6.13
CA LEU A 61 12.87 1.43 -6.66
C LEU A 61 12.75 2.96 -6.67
N LYS A 62 13.22 3.62 -5.60
CA LYS A 62 13.26 5.08 -5.50
C LYS A 62 14.06 5.67 -6.65
N SER A 63 15.24 5.13 -6.93
CA SER A 63 16.07 5.58 -8.05
C SER A 63 15.34 5.43 -9.40
N GLU A 64 14.64 4.31 -9.62
CA GLU A 64 13.83 4.12 -10.82
C GLU A 64 12.67 5.11 -10.95
N ILE A 65 12.00 5.43 -9.83
CA ILE A 65 10.91 6.41 -9.78
C ILE A 65 11.42 7.82 -10.09
N GLU A 66 12.50 8.23 -9.43
CA GLU A 66 13.08 9.58 -9.58
C GLU A 66 13.65 9.79 -10.98
N ASN A 67 14.27 8.78 -11.60
CA ASN A 67 14.71 8.82 -12.99
C ASN A 67 13.57 9.01 -14.01
N ARG A 68 12.32 8.71 -13.61
CA ARG A 68 11.11 8.93 -14.40
C ARG A 68 10.38 10.22 -14.03
N GLY A 69 10.96 11.05 -13.15
CA GLY A 69 10.38 12.31 -12.68
C GLY A 69 9.35 12.16 -11.56
N GLY A 70 9.20 10.97 -10.97
CA GLY A 70 8.35 10.74 -9.81
C GLY A 70 9.05 11.06 -8.49
N VAL A 71 8.28 11.01 -7.39
CA VAL A 71 8.79 11.20 -6.04
C VAL A 71 8.36 10.04 -5.16
N LEU A 72 9.31 9.43 -4.44
CA LEU A 72 9.05 8.45 -3.40
C LEU A 72 9.33 9.05 -2.02
N LEU A 73 8.28 9.11 -1.21
CA LEU A 73 8.31 9.57 0.17
C LEU A 73 8.54 8.39 1.11
N PHE A 74 9.69 8.39 1.78
CA PHE A 74 9.97 7.51 2.90
C PHE A 74 9.51 8.18 4.20
N ARG A 75 8.84 7.42 5.06
CA ARG A 75 8.48 7.82 6.43
C ARG A 75 8.68 6.67 7.40
N PHE A 76 8.90 7.01 8.66
CA PHE A 76 9.07 6.07 9.75
C PHE A 76 8.27 6.54 10.97
N GLY A 77 7.68 5.62 11.73
CA GLY A 77 6.93 5.94 12.95
C GLY A 77 5.53 5.33 12.96
N GLN A 78 4.50 6.16 13.14
CA GLN A 78 3.10 5.76 13.03
C GLN A 78 2.54 6.21 11.67
N VAL A 79 1.97 5.28 10.91
CA VAL A 79 1.53 5.57 9.53
C VAL A 79 0.47 6.67 9.48
N LEU A 80 -0.46 6.69 10.44
CA LEU A 80 -1.53 7.69 10.48
C LEU A 80 -1.02 9.10 10.67
N ASP A 81 0.06 9.29 11.44
CA ASP A 81 0.63 10.62 11.65
C ASP A 81 1.26 11.13 10.35
N SER A 82 2.02 10.27 9.67
CA SER A 82 2.56 10.57 8.34
C SER A 82 1.47 10.88 7.31
N LEU A 83 0.39 10.10 7.29
CA LEU A 83 -0.73 10.31 6.36
C LEU A 83 -1.48 11.62 6.65
N LYS A 84 -1.69 11.97 7.92
CA LYS A 84 -2.29 13.26 8.31
C LYS A 84 -1.43 14.42 7.85
N GLU A 85 -0.13 14.37 8.10
CA GLU A 85 0.81 15.41 7.64
C GLU A 85 0.78 15.56 6.11
N LEU A 86 0.79 14.45 5.38
CA LEU A 86 0.73 14.47 3.91
C LEU A 86 -0.62 14.98 3.39
N HIS A 87 -1.73 14.64 4.05
CA HIS A 87 -3.05 15.14 3.68
C HIS A 87 -3.14 16.66 3.88
N VAL A 88 -2.61 17.19 4.99
CA VAL A 88 -2.53 18.64 5.22
C VAL A 88 -1.66 19.32 4.15
N ALA A 89 -0.54 18.72 3.78
CA ALA A 89 0.40 19.32 2.84
C ALA A 89 -0.07 19.27 1.36
N HIS A 90 -0.77 18.22 0.96
CA HIS A 90 -1.04 17.93 -0.46
C HIS A 90 -2.51 17.70 -0.81
N ASN A 91 -3.42 17.69 0.18
CA ASN A 91 -4.83 17.39 0.00
C ASN A 91 -5.05 16.08 -0.78
N ILE A 92 -4.74 14.95 -0.13
CA ILE A 92 -4.85 13.61 -0.74
C ILE A 92 -6.31 13.35 -1.11
N HIS A 93 -6.55 12.96 -2.36
CA HIS A 93 -7.86 12.56 -2.85
C HIS A 93 -8.08 11.05 -2.74
N THR A 94 -7.11 10.26 -3.23
CA THR A 94 -7.17 8.79 -3.17
C THR A 94 -5.85 8.22 -2.71
N ILE A 95 -5.90 7.20 -1.86
CA ILE A 95 -4.79 6.31 -1.53
C ILE A 95 -5.03 4.99 -2.25
N TYR A 96 -4.12 4.63 -3.14
CA TYR A 96 -4.10 3.36 -3.85
C TYR A 96 -3.03 2.45 -3.23
N GLY A 97 -3.32 1.17 -3.07
CA GLY A 97 -2.31 0.18 -2.68
C GLY A 97 -2.70 -1.24 -3.07
N ASN A 98 -1.75 -2.18 -3.03
CA ASN A 98 -2.06 -3.60 -3.25
C ASN A 98 -2.24 -4.34 -1.91
N GLU A 99 -3.27 -5.18 -1.81
CA GLU A 99 -3.58 -5.99 -0.63
C GLU A 99 -2.32 -6.68 -0.06
N GLU A 100 -2.03 -6.48 1.23
CA GLU A 100 -0.93 -7.15 1.94
C GLU A 100 -1.45 -8.42 2.64
N SER A 101 -0.82 -9.56 2.35
CA SER A 101 -0.97 -10.79 3.13
C SER A 101 -0.01 -10.78 4.32
N GLY A 102 -0.38 -10.04 5.36
CA GLY A 102 0.42 -9.84 6.56
C GLY A 102 -0.11 -10.57 7.79
N LEU A 103 0.32 -10.09 8.97
CA LEU A 103 -0.11 -10.58 10.27
C LEU A 103 -1.22 -9.69 10.83
N GLN A 104 -1.75 -10.04 12.01
CA GLN A 104 -2.84 -9.28 12.63
C GLN A 104 -2.51 -7.79 12.81
N TRP A 105 -1.27 -7.44 13.18
CA TRP A 105 -0.88 -6.04 13.37
C TRP A 105 -1.01 -5.20 12.09
N SER A 106 -0.56 -5.73 10.94
CA SER A 106 -0.65 -5.01 9.67
C SER A 106 -2.09 -4.92 9.19
N TRP A 107 -2.92 -5.91 9.51
CA TRP A 107 -4.36 -5.84 9.29
C TRP A 107 -5.06 -4.77 10.15
N GLU A 108 -4.70 -4.65 11.44
CA GLU A 108 -5.22 -3.59 12.30
C GLU A 108 -4.78 -2.20 11.85
N ARG A 109 -3.53 -2.07 11.37
CA ARG A 109 -3.03 -0.85 10.72
C ARG A 109 -3.88 -0.47 9.51
N ASP A 110 -4.09 -1.40 8.58
CA ASP A 110 -4.86 -1.14 7.35
C ASP A 110 -6.31 -0.73 7.67
N LYS A 111 -6.95 -1.39 8.64
CA LYS A 111 -8.29 -0.98 9.13
C LYS A 111 -8.29 0.42 9.75
N SER A 112 -7.25 0.78 10.48
CA SER A 112 -7.14 2.10 11.09
C SER A 112 -6.95 3.19 10.03
N VAL A 113 -6.16 2.92 8.99
CA VAL A 113 -6.03 3.79 7.82
C VAL A 113 -7.36 3.92 7.07
N ALA A 114 -8.06 2.81 6.81
CA ALA A 114 -9.36 2.84 6.15
C ALA A 114 -10.38 3.72 6.90
N ARG A 115 -10.50 3.56 8.22
CA ARG A 115 -11.38 4.41 9.05
C ARG A 115 -11.01 5.89 8.97
N TRP A 116 -9.71 6.19 9.07
CA TRP A 116 -9.24 7.57 8.95
C TRP A 116 -9.55 8.16 7.57
N CYS A 117 -9.40 7.38 6.51
CA CYS A 117 -9.78 7.79 5.16
C CYS A 117 -11.28 8.12 5.07
N ASP A 118 -12.14 7.25 5.61
CA ASP A 118 -13.60 7.47 5.65
C ASP A 118 -13.96 8.77 6.38
N GLU A 119 -13.33 9.03 7.54
CA GLU A 119 -13.55 10.25 8.34
C GLU A 119 -13.11 11.54 7.62
N ASN A 120 -12.16 11.44 6.69
CA ASN A 120 -11.57 12.59 5.99
C ASN A 120 -12.00 12.70 4.53
N ASN A 121 -12.97 11.89 4.08
CA ASN A 121 -13.43 11.82 2.68
C ASN A 121 -12.29 11.54 1.68
N ILE A 122 -11.37 10.65 2.06
CA ILE A 122 -10.27 10.18 1.21
C ILE A 122 -10.66 8.80 0.69
N ASN A 123 -10.57 8.56 -0.61
CA ASN A 123 -10.80 7.23 -1.15
C ASN A 123 -9.63 6.31 -0.76
N PHE A 124 -9.91 5.12 -0.23
CA PHE A 124 -8.88 4.10 -0.01
C PHE A 124 -9.21 2.86 -0.84
N GLU A 125 -8.41 2.63 -1.87
CA GLU A 125 -8.62 1.56 -2.85
C GLU A 125 -7.47 0.55 -2.79
N GLU A 126 -7.83 -0.68 -2.46
CA GLU A 126 -6.88 -1.79 -2.44
C GLU A 126 -7.15 -2.78 -3.58
N PHE A 127 -6.06 -3.22 -4.23
CA PHE A 127 -6.11 -4.18 -5.33
C PHE A 127 -5.54 -5.53 -4.91
N PRO A 128 -6.13 -6.65 -5.35
CA PRO A 128 -5.58 -7.96 -5.07
C PRO A 128 -4.15 -8.11 -5.61
N SER A 129 -3.25 -8.64 -4.78
CA SER A 129 -1.86 -8.93 -5.19
C SER A 129 -1.64 -10.41 -5.54
N ASN A 130 -2.52 -11.29 -5.08
CA ASN A 130 -2.43 -12.73 -5.23
C ASN A 130 -3.83 -13.39 -5.08
N GLY A 131 -3.87 -14.73 -5.07
CA GLY A 131 -5.11 -15.50 -4.90
C GLY A 131 -5.66 -15.56 -3.47
N VAL A 132 -5.08 -14.88 -2.49
CA VAL A 132 -5.58 -14.85 -1.11
C VAL A 132 -6.74 -13.87 -1.03
N ILE A 133 -7.92 -14.35 -0.64
CA ILE A 133 -9.09 -13.51 -0.37
C ILE A 133 -9.07 -13.07 1.10
N ARG A 134 -8.95 -11.76 1.36
CA ARG A 134 -8.98 -11.19 2.72
C ARG A 134 -10.42 -11.12 3.24
N GLY A 135 -10.59 -11.20 4.56
CA GLY A 135 -11.89 -10.94 5.22
C GLY A 135 -12.96 -12.03 5.08
N LEU A 136 -12.60 -13.26 4.68
CA LEU A 136 -13.55 -14.37 4.61
C LEU A 136 -14.10 -14.77 5.98
N ARG A 137 -15.43 -14.88 6.09
CA ARG A 137 -16.13 -15.34 7.31
C ARG A 137 -16.15 -16.85 7.46
N SER A 138 -16.12 -17.58 6.33
CA SER A 138 -16.05 -19.04 6.26
C SER A 138 -15.04 -19.46 5.19
N ARG A 139 -14.52 -20.68 5.30
CA ARG A 139 -13.64 -21.31 4.30
C ARG A 139 -14.41 -22.06 3.21
N ASP A 140 -15.72 -22.24 3.37
CA ASP A 140 -16.53 -23.08 2.47
C ASP A 140 -16.45 -22.61 1.01
N ASP A 141 -16.49 -21.29 0.79
CA ASP A 141 -16.45 -20.68 -0.54
C ASP A 141 -15.05 -20.25 -0.99
N TRP A 142 -14.01 -20.46 -0.16
CA TRP A 142 -12.68 -19.90 -0.41
C TRP A 142 -12.11 -20.30 -1.77
N LYS A 143 -12.23 -21.58 -2.14
CA LYS A 143 -11.71 -22.08 -3.41
C LYS A 143 -12.40 -21.44 -4.60
N ALA A 144 -13.74 -21.38 -4.58
CA ALA A 144 -14.51 -20.79 -5.66
C ALA A 144 -14.21 -19.29 -5.82
N LEU A 145 -14.06 -18.57 -4.71
CA LEU A 145 -13.71 -17.14 -4.73
C LEU A 145 -12.28 -16.90 -5.21
N ARG A 146 -11.32 -17.71 -4.77
CA ARG A 146 -9.94 -17.69 -5.25
C ARG A 146 -9.89 -17.95 -6.75
N ASP A 147 -10.51 -19.02 -7.22
CA ASP A 147 -10.44 -19.43 -8.62
C ASP A 147 -11.05 -18.34 -9.52
N ARG A 148 -12.19 -17.76 -9.13
CA ARG A 148 -12.78 -16.59 -9.80
C ARG A 148 -11.83 -15.39 -9.87
N ARG A 149 -11.08 -15.11 -8.80
CA ARG A 149 -10.10 -14.01 -8.75
C ARG A 149 -8.88 -14.29 -9.62
N ILE A 150 -8.44 -15.54 -9.74
CA ILE A 150 -7.33 -15.91 -10.63
C ILE A 150 -7.75 -15.87 -12.09
N ASP A 151 -8.99 -16.26 -12.39
CA ASP A 151 -9.52 -16.30 -13.75
C ASP A 151 -10.01 -14.93 -14.25
N SER A 152 -10.18 -13.94 -13.36
CA SER A 152 -10.56 -12.60 -13.76
C SER A 152 -9.45 -11.93 -14.58
N SER A 153 -9.83 -11.22 -15.63
CA SER A 153 -8.89 -10.43 -16.41
C SER A 153 -8.15 -9.44 -15.51
N LEU A 154 -6.83 -9.45 -15.59
CA LEU A 154 -5.99 -8.39 -15.02
C LEU A 154 -6.38 -7.09 -15.73
N VAL A 155 -6.65 -6.04 -14.93
CA VAL A 155 -7.08 -4.70 -15.38
C VAL A 155 -6.31 -4.24 -16.62
#